data_AF-A0A9X8VD75-F1
#
_entry.id   AF-A0A9X8VD75-F1
#
_cell.length_a   1.000
_cell.length_b   1.000
_cell.length_c   1.000
_cell.angle_alpha   90.00
_cell.angle_beta   90.00
_cell.angle_gamma   90.00
#
_symmetry.space_group_name_H-M   'P 1'
#
loop_
_entity.id
_entity.type
_entity.pdbx_description
1 polymer ?
#
loop_
_entity_poly.entity_id
_entity_poly.type
_entity_poly.pdbx_seq_one_letter_code
_entity_poly.pdbx_strand_id
1 'polypeptide(L)' 'MEIFNLDNHPHVELCDLLKFQGWCESGGAAKEVIAEGLVKVDGKVETRKR' A
#
# COMPACT_ATOMS: atom_id res chain seq x y z
N MET A 1 7.23 6.30 -12.59
CA MET A 1 7.77 5.77 -11.32
C MET A 1 7.82 6.95 -10.37
N GLU A 2 6.96 6.97 -9.37
CA GLU A 2 7.02 7.96 -8.29
C GLU A 2 7.81 7.38 -7.12
N ILE A 3 8.56 8.22 -6.42
CA ILE A 3 9.36 7.83 -5.26
C ILE A 3 8.70 8.44 -4.03
N PHE A 4 8.22 7.57 -3.13
CA PHE A 4 7.69 7.97 -1.84
C PHE A 4 8.77 7.84 -0.77
N ASN A 5 9.09 8.94 -0.08
CA ASN A 5 10.05 8.94 1.02
C ASN A 5 9.31 8.74 2.34
N LEU A 6 9.79 7.79 3.14
CA LEU A 6 9.24 7.49 4.46
C LEU A 6 9.71 8.44 5.56
N ASP A 7 10.62 9.37 5.24
CA ASP A 7 11.25 10.31 6.17
C ASP A 7 11.61 9.63 7.51
N ASN A 8 11.04 10.12 8.62
CA ASN A 8 11.30 9.63 9.98
C ASN A 8 10.44 8.41 10.39
N HIS A 9 9.67 7.83 9.47
CA HIS A 9 8.83 6.67 9.76
C HIS A 9 9.57 5.36 9.52
N PRO A 10 9.68 4.48 10.53
CA PRO A 10 10.36 3.20 10.37
C PRO A 10 9.59 2.21 9.46
N HIS A 11 8.30 2.44 9.27
CA HIS A 11 7.44 1.67 8.37
C HIS A 11 6.22 2.52 7.98
N VAL A 12 5.60 2.19 6.86
CA VAL A 12 4.27 2.69 6.46
C VAL A 12 3.36 1.51 6.23
N GLU A 13 2.11 1.67 6.61
CA GLU A 13 1.06 0.73 6.24
C GLU A 13 0.82 0.80 4.73
N LEU A 14 0.76 -0.35 4.08
CA LEU A 14 0.60 -0.40 2.63
C LEU A 14 -0.67 0.33 2.17
N CYS A 15 -1.76 0.19 2.92
CA CYS A 15 -3.02 0.88 2.62
C CYS A 15 -2.91 2.40 2.72
N ASP A 16 -2.11 2.90 3.66
CA ASP A 16 -1.86 4.34 3.80
C ASP A 16 -0.96 4.83 2.68
N LEU A 17 0.06 4.06 2.27
CA LEU A 17 0.87 4.37 1.10
C LEU A 17 0.01 4.48 -0.17
N LEU A 18 -0.88 3.51 -0.42
CA LEU A 18 -1.79 3.54 -1.57
C LEU A 18 -2.71 4.77 -1.54
N LYS A 19 -3.17 5.16 -0.35
CA LYS A 19 -3.98 6.38 -0.16
C LYS A 19 -3.15 7.65 -0.37
N PHE A 20 -1.94 7.74 0.20
CA PHE A 20 -1.05 8.89 0.05
C PHE A 20 -0.65 9.10 -1.41
N GLN A 21 -0.43 8.01 -2.14
CA GLN A 21 -0.14 8.05 -3.57
C GLN A 21 -1.38 8.39 -4.43
N GLY A 22 -2.57 8.45 -3.83
CA GLY A 22 -3.83 8.68 -4.55
C GLY A 22 -4.28 7.49 -5.41
N TRP A 23 -3.73 6.30 -5.19
CA TRP A 23 -4.11 5.08 -5.93
C TRP A 23 -5.42 4.48 -5.41
N CYS A 24 -5.82 4.80 -4.19
CA CYS A 24 -7.07 4.35 -3.59
C CYS A 24 -7.79 5.52 -2.91
N GLU A 25 -9.12 5.56 -3.07
CA GLU A 25 -9.98 6.61 -2.51
C GLU A 25 -10.11 6.52 -0.98
N SER A 26 -9.87 5.34 -0.41
CA SER A 26 -9.90 5.11 1.03
C SER A 26 -8.98 3.95 1.44
N GLY A 27 -8.63 3.90 2.74
CA GLY A 27 -7.90 2.76 3.28
C GLY A 27 -8.65 1.44 3.18
N GLY A 28 -10.00 1.49 3.12
CA GLY A 28 -10.84 0.30 2.87
C GLY A 28 -10.65 -0.24 1.45
N ALA A 29 -10.72 0.64 0.45
CA ALA A 29 -10.47 0.27 -0.95
C ALA A 29 -9.05 -0.28 -1.13
N ALA A 30 -8.05 0.35 -0.49
CA ALA A 30 -6.68 -0.16 -0.53
C ALA A 30 -6.55 -1.58 0.07
N LYS A 31 -7.27 -1.88 1.15
CA LYS A 31 -7.30 -3.22 1.74
C LYS A 31 -7.93 -4.26 0.82
N GLU A 32 -8.94 -3.90 0.04
CA GLU A 32 -9.52 -4.79 -0.98
C GLU A 32 -8.52 -5.08 -2.10
N VAL A 33 -7.89 -4.06 -2.68
CA VAL A 33 -6.88 -4.20 -3.74
C VAL A 33 -5.69 -5.07 -3.29
N ILE A 34 -5.26 -4.92 -2.03
CA ILE A 34 -4.25 -5.78 -1.39
C ILE A 34 -4.79 -7.21 -1.25
N ALA A 35 -6.00 -7.39 -0.73
CA ALA A 35 -6.60 -8.71 -0.56
C ALA A 35 -6.81 -9.46 -1.90
N GLU A 36 -7.06 -8.73 -2.98
CA GLU A 36 -7.15 -9.26 -4.34
C GLU A 36 -5.79 -9.65 -4.94
N GLY A 37 -4.68 -9.30 -4.27
CA GLY A 37 -3.32 -9.61 -4.73
C GLY A 37 -2.86 -8.75 -5.91
N LEU A 38 -3.47 -7.58 -6.09
CA LEU A 38 -3.10 -6.60 -7.11
C LEU A 38 -1.86 -5.79 -6.73
N VAL A 39 -1.41 -5.89 -5.47
CA VAL A 39 -0.22 -5.20 -4.96
C VAL A 39 0.93 -6.18 -4.76
N LYS A 40 2.13 -5.77 -5.16
CA LYS A 40 3.37 -6.52 -4.94
C LYS A 40 4.35 -5.68 -4.14
N VAL A 41 4.87 -6.24 -3.06
CA VAL A 41 5.92 -5.67 -2.21
C VAL A 41 7.17 -6.51 -2.39
N ASP A 42 8.28 -5.89 -2.78
CA ASP A 42 9.54 -6.60 -3.07
C ASP A 42 9.39 -7.80 -4.01
N GLY A 43 8.52 -7.66 -5.02
CA GLY A 43 8.21 -8.71 -5.99
C GLY A 43 7.30 -9.84 -5.48
N LYS A 44 6.90 -9.82 -4.21
CA LYS A 44 5.91 -10.76 -3.65
C LYS A 44 4.53 -10.14 -3.62
N VAL A 45 3.54 -10.88 -4.09
CA VAL A 45 2.14 -10.47 -3.96
C VAL A 45 1.80 -10.38 -2.48
N GLU A 46 1.36 -9.20 -2.05
CA GLU A 46 0.99 -8.95 -0.67
C GLU A 46 -0.53 -9.04 -0.54
N THR A 47 -1.01 -9.97 0.28
CA THR A 47 -2.44 -10.21 0.55
C THR A 47 -2.75 -10.22 2.04
N ARG A 48 -1.76 -9.90 2.89
CA ARG A 48 -1.93 -9.93 4.35
C ARG A 48 -2.78 -8.76 4.81
N LYS A 49 -3.93 -9.10 5.42
CA LYS A 49 -4.75 -8.17 6.21
C LYS A 49 -4.10 -8.05 7.60
N ARG A 50 -3.41 -6.94 7.90
CA ARG A 50 -3.12 -6.54 9.28
C ARG A 50 -4.03 -5.39 9.71
#